data_AF-A0A661PBM8-F1
#
_entry.id   AF-A0A661PBM8-F1
#
_cell.length_a   1.000
_cell.length_b   1.000
_cell.length_c   1.000
_cell.angle_alpha   90.00
_cell.angle_beta   90.00
_cell.angle_gamma   90.00
#
_symmetry.space_group_name_H-M   'P 1'
#
loop_
_entity.id
_entity.type
_entity.pdbx_description
1 polymer ?
#
loop_
_entity_poly.entity_id
_entity_poly.type
_entity_poly.pdbx_seq_one_letter_code
_entity_poly.pdbx_strand_id
1 'polypeptide(L)'
;MNFDPSSLLKNFGAGELRALVETMVLAADADGEFTDDERQQLVASIQGLAKGTEHESALSGEALAKLMASIEQKLASDGRAKRIAIIKDRLVGEGAHQAALGLAIVVTAADGIVRTSERELLFDLAEAFEIDQDTAADMVRQITRG
;
A
#
# COMPACT_ATOMS: atom_id res chain seq x y z
N MET A 1 -7.77 18.14 -2.15
CA MET A 1 -8.43 17.15 -1.28
C MET A 1 -7.44 16.86 -0.16
N ASN A 2 -7.83 16.92 1.12
CA ASN A 2 -6.90 16.56 2.20
C ASN A 2 -6.88 15.02 2.25
N PHE A 3 -5.79 14.38 1.81
CA PHE A 3 -5.68 12.92 1.83
C PHE A 3 -5.47 12.48 3.29
N ASP A 4 -6.53 12.01 3.94
CA ASP A 4 -6.46 11.42 5.28
C ASP A 4 -6.51 9.88 5.14
N PRO A 5 -5.35 9.20 5.15
CA PRO A 5 -5.29 7.76 4.99
C PRO A 5 -5.98 6.98 6.13
N SER A 6 -6.08 7.54 7.34
CA SER A 6 -6.82 6.91 8.44
C SER A 6 -8.34 6.93 8.20
N SER A 7 -8.86 7.93 7.50
CA SER A 7 -10.28 7.99 7.12
C SER A 7 -10.65 6.94 6.06
N LEU A 8 -9.70 6.59 5.19
CA LEU A 8 -9.89 5.59 4.14
C LEU A 8 -10.07 4.20 4.74
N LEU A 9 -9.24 3.84 5.74
CA LEU A 9 -9.31 2.52 6.39
C LEU A 9 -10.68 2.20 6.99
N LYS A 10 -11.46 3.20 7.41
CA LYS A 10 -12.78 2.99 8.04
C LYS A 10 -13.88 2.50 7.09
N ASN A 11 -13.66 2.59 5.77
CA ASN A 11 -14.67 2.26 4.77
C ASN A 11 -14.44 0.91 4.08
N PHE A 12 -13.38 0.19 4.46
CA PHE A 12 -12.96 -1.03 3.75
C PHE A 12 -13.38 -2.31 4.49
N GLY A 13 -13.91 -3.26 3.74
CA GLY A 13 -14.11 -4.61 4.25
C GLY A 13 -12.79 -5.34 4.49
N ALA A 14 -12.82 -6.48 5.19
CA ALA A 14 -11.62 -7.26 5.50
C ALA A 14 -10.81 -7.70 4.25
N GLY A 15 -11.50 -7.95 3.13
CA GLY A 15 -10.86 -8.30 1.86
C GLY A 15 -10.09 -7.14 1.22
N GLU A 16 -10.67 -5.95 1.25
CA GLU A 16 -10.07 -4.72 0.75
C GLU A 16 -8.94 -4.28 1.67
N LEU A 17 -9.12 -4.35 3.00
CA LEU A 17 -8.08 -4.07 3.97
C LEU A 17 -6.83 -4.91 3.72
N ARG A 18 -7.01 -6.21 3.47
CA ARG A 18 -5.92 -7.11 3.09
C ARG A 18 -5.25 -6.66 1.79
N ALA A 19 -6.03 -6.26 0.79
CA ALA A 19 -5.50 -5.77 -0.48
C ALA A 19 -4.69 -4.47 -0.29
N LEU A 20 -5.12 -3.56 0.58
CA LEU A 20 -4.40 -2.32 0.89
C LEU A 20 -3.07 -2.60 1.59
N VAL A 21 -3.06 -3.47 2.60
CA VAL A 21 -1.81 -3.88 3.27
C VAL A 21 -0.87 -4.56 2.26
N GLU A 22 -1.43 -5.38 1.38
CA GLU A 22 -0.65 -6.01 0.31
C GLU A 22 -0.01 -4.99 -0.64
N THR A 23 -0.76 -3.97 -1.05
CA THR A 23 -0.21 -2.84 -1.84
C THR A 23 0.94 -2.15 -1.11
N MET A 24 0.81 -1.90 0.19
CA MET A 24 1.87 -1.27 1.00
C MET A 24 3.12 -2.15 1.12
N VAL A 25 2.96 -3.47 1.20
CA VAL A 25 4.10 -4.41 1.20
C VAL A 25 4.78 -4.44 -0.17
N LEU A 26 4.02 -4.47 -1.26
CA LEU A 26 4.60 -4.35 -2.61
C LEU A 26 5.40 -3.05 -2.74
N ALA A 27 4.85 -1.96 -2.20
CA ALA A 27 5.48 -0.63 -2.16
C ALA A 27 6.83 -0.63 -1.44
N ALA A 28 6.91 -1.30 -0.30
CA ALA A 28 8.15 -1.41 0.47
C ALA A 28 9.16 -2.39 -0.14
N ASP A 29 8.72 -3.39 -0.92
CA ASP A 29 9.58 -4.37 -1.61
C ASP A 29 9.83 -3.99 -3.08
N ALA A 30 9.77 -2.70 -3.42
CA ALA A 30 9.81 -2.24 -4.80
C ALA A 30 11.13 -2.56 -5.53
N ASP A 31 12.25 -2.58 -4.81
CA ASP A 31 13.58 -2.95 -5.31
C ASP A 31 13.91 -4.45 -5.16
N GLY A 32 13.03 -5.22 -4.50
CA GLY A 32 13.18 -6.66 -4.26
C GLY A 32 14.07 -7.00 -3.06
N GLU A 33 14.48 -6.02 -2.25
CA GLU A 33 15.19 -6.22 -1.00
C GLU A 33 14.39 -5.65 0.18
N PHE A 34 13.48 -6.45 0.75
CA PHE A 34 12.73 -6.02 1.94
C PHE A 34 13.49 -6.30 3.25
N THR A 35 14.27 -5.33 3.71
CA THR A 35 15.11 -5.46 4.92
C THR A 35 14.31 -5.45 6.22
N ASP A 36 14.93 -5.88 7.32
CA ASP A 36 14.29 -5.86 8.65
C ASP A 36 13.93 -4.45 9.14
N ASP A 37 14.71 -3.44 8.75
CA ASP A 37 14.46 -2.03 9.10
C ASP A 37 13.25 -1.48 8.32
N GLU A 38 13.19 -1.73 7.01
CA GLU A 38 12.03 -1.36 6.18
C GLU A 38 10.76 -2.07 6.63
N ARG A 39 10.87 -3.34 7.04
CA ARG A 39 9.77 -4.09 7.63
C ARG A 39 9.27 -3.42 8.91
N GLN A 40 10.15 -3.05 9.82
CA GLN A 40 9.77 -2.38 11.06
C GLN A 40 9.10 -1.03 10.79
N GLN A 41 9.64 -0.25 9.84
CA GLN A 41 9.06 1.01 9.44
C GLN A 41 7.68 0.83 8.80
N LEU A 42 7.51 -0.17 7.93
CA LEU A 42 6.22 -0.48 7.33
C LEU A 42 5.19 -0.90 8.39
N VAL A 43 5.59 -1.76 9.33
CA VAL A 43 4.73 -2.17 10.46
C VAL A 43 4.28 -0.96 11.26
N ALA A 44 5.20 -0.05 11.60
CA ALA A 44 4.89 1.18 12.33
C ALA A 44 3.92 2.07 11.56
N SER A 45 4.11 2.22 10.24
CA SER A 45 3.20 2.96 9.35
C SER A 45 1.80 2.35 9.34
N ILE A 46 1.68 1.04 9.11
CA ILE A 46 0.38 0.33 9.10
C ILE A 46 -0.33 0.49 10.45
N GLN A 47 0.38 0.30 11.56
CA GLN A 47 -0.18 0.45 12.90
C GLN A 47 -0.61 1.89 13.19
N GLY A 48 0.20 2.87 12.75
CA GLY A 48 -0.12 4.29 12.88
C GLY A 48 -1.41 4.66 12.14
N LEU A 49 -1.59 4.13 10.93
CA LEU A 49 -2.81 4.34 10.14
C LEU A 49 -4.04 3.68 10.76
N ALA A 50 -3.88 2.46 11.28
CA ALA A 50 -4.96 1.68 11.87
C ALA A 50 -5.39 2.18 13.26
N LYS A 51 -4.55 2.98 13.94
CA LYS A 51 -4.81 3.48 15.29
C LYS A 51 -6.14 4.24 15.37
N GLY A 52 -7.01 3.85 16.29
CA GLY A 52 -8.33 4.47 16.47
C GLY A 52 -9.35 4.10 15.39
N THR A 53 -9.05 3.09 14.57
CA THR A 53 -10.00 2.46 13.63
C THR A 53 -10.49 1.12 14.20
N GLU A 54 -11.60 0.60 13.68
CA GLU A 54 -12.07 -0.75 14.04
C GLU A 54 -11.12 -1.87 13.61
N HIS A 55 -10.14 -1.57 12.75
CA HIS A 55 -9.15 -2.51 12.26
C HIS A 55 -7.86 -2.55 13.09
N GLU A 56 -7.73 -1.73 14.13
CA GLU A 56 -6.52 -1.62 14.96
C GLU A 56 -6.04 -3.01 15.45
N SER A 57 -6.94 -3.85 15.94
CA SER A 57 -6.60 -5.20 16.41
C SER A 57 -6.17 -6.15 15.27
N ALA A 58 -6.71 -5.98 14.06
CA ALA A 58 -6.35 -6.80 12.90
C ALA A 58 -5.01 -6.37 12.28
N LEU A 59 -4.65 -5.09 12.46
CA LEU A 59 -3.45 -4.46 11.92
C LEU A 59 -2.39 -4.19 13.00
N SER A 60 -2.36 -4.98 14.07
CA SER A 60 -1.36 -4.89 15.13
C SER A 60 -0.86 -6.27 15.58
N GLY A 61 0.29 -6.25 16.28
CA GLY A 61 0.88 -7.41 16.93
C GLY A 61 1.04 -8.63 16.02
N GLU A 62 0.67 -9.80 16.55
CA GLU A 62 0.83 -11.09 15.86
C GLU A 62 -0.07 -11.22 14.61
N ALA A 63 -1.24 -10.57 14.60
CA ALA A 63 -2.16 -10.61 13.46
C ALA A 63 -1.53 -9.95 12.22
N LEU A 64 -0.95 -8.76 12.40
CA LEU A 64 -0.23 -8.07 11.33
C LEU A 64 1.00 -8.86 10.89
N ALA A 65 1.78 -9.40 11.83
CA ALA A 65 2.97 -10.20 11.49
C ALA A 65 2.62 -11.42 10.63
N LYS A 66 1.53 -12.15 10.96
CA LYS A 66 1.03 -13.27 10.15
C LYS A 66 0.53 -12.83 8.78
N LEU A 67 -0.15 -11.68 8.72
CA LEU A 67 -0.63 -11.12 7.46
C LEU A 67 0.55 -10.78 6.53
N MET A 68 1.57 -10.10 7.03
CA MET A 68 2.78 -9.73 6.28
C MET A 68 3.52 -10.97 5.78
N ALA A 69 3.80 -11.94 6.65
CA ALA A 69 4.44 -13.20 6.26
C ALA A 69 3.65 -13.94 5.16
N SER A 70 2.31 -13.95 5.26
CA SER A 70 1.46 -14.54 4.21
C SER A 70 1.53 -13.78 2.89
N ILE A 71 1.67 -12.45 2.92
CA ILE A 71 1.80 -11.62 1.71
C ILE A 71 3.16 -11.87 1.05
N GLU A 72 4.24 -11.88 1.83
CA GLU A 72 5.60 -12.09 1.30
C GLU A 72 5.77 -13.48 0.70
N GLN A 73 5.26 -14.53 1.36
CA GLN A 73 5.26 -15.88 0.80
C GLN A 73 4.52 -15.93 -0.55
N LYS A 74 3.41 -15.19 -0.64
CA LYS A 74 2.63 -15.08 -1.87
C LYS A 74 3.36 -14.27 -2.93
N LEU A 75 4.03 -13.19 -2.56
CA LEU A 75 4.84 -12.39 -3.47
C LEU A 75 5.99 -13.21 -4.06
N ALA A 76 6.69 -13.98 -3.21
CA ALA A 76 7.78 -14.87 -3.63
C ALA A 76 7.32 -16.00 -4.57
N SER A 77 6.07 -16.46 -4.46
CA SER A 77 5.55 -17.57 -5.27
C SER A 77 4.81 -17.13 -6.54
N ASP A 78 4.03 -16.06 -6.47
CA ASP A 78 3.20 -15.57 -7.58
C ASP A 78 3.90 -14.49 -8.42
N GLY A 79 4.88 -13.78 -7.84
CA GLY A 79 5.52 -12.62 -8.45
C GLY A 79 4.64 -11.36 -8.43
N ARG A 80 5.29 -10.19 -8.53
CA ARG A 80 4.68 -8.87 -8.38
C ARG A 80 3.47 -8.64 -9.30
N ALA A 81 3.61 -8.88 -10.60
CA ALA A 81 2.54 -8.62 -11.58
C ALA A 81 1.25 -9.37 -11.26
N LYS A 82 1.35 -10.64 -10.85
CA LYS A 82 0.19 -11.44 -10.47
C LYS A 82 -0.43 -10.95 -9.15
N ARG A 83 0.39 -10.49 -8.20
CA ARG A 83 -0.12 -9.88 -6.95
C ARG A 83 -0.90 -8.60 -7.23
N ILE A 84 -0.39 -7.73 -8.09
CA ILE A 84 -1.06 -6.49 -8.49
C ILE A 84 -2.44 -6.78 -9.12
N ALA A 85 -2.53 -7.76 -10.03
CA ALA A 85 -3.81 -8.16 -10.61
C ALA A 85 -4.81 -8.67 -9.56
N ILE A 86 -4.35 -9.49 -8.60
CA ILE A 86 -5.19 -9.97 -7.50
C ILE A 86 -5.67 -8.83 -6.59
N ILE A 87 -4.83 -7.82 -6.35
CA ILE A 87 -5.20 -6.64 -5.57
C ILE A 87 -6.28 -5.86 -6.30
N LYS A 88 -6.12 -5.60 -7.60
CA LYS A 88 -7.13 -4.94 -8.44
C LYS A 88 -8.48 -5.64 -8.32
N ASP A 89 -8.51 -6.97 -8.47
CA ASP A 89 -9.77 -7.74 -8.41
C ASP A 89 -10.45 -7.69 -7.03
N ARG A 90 -9.71 -7.38 -5.95
CA ARG A 90 -10.25 -7.27 -4.59
C ARG A 90 -10.72 -5.87 -4.24
N LEU A 91 -10.15 -4.85 -4.86
CA LEU A 91 -10.51 -3.46 -4.62
C LEU A 91 -11.68 -3.08 -5.54
N VAL A 92 -12.85 -2.83 -4.97
CA VAL A 92 -14.04 -2.59 -5.78
C VAL A 92 -14.20 -1.09 -6.01
N GLY A 93 -13.87 -0.66 -7.23
CA GLY A 93 -14.17 0.68 -7.75
C GLY A 93 -13.03 1.69 -7.64
N GLU A 94 -13.20 2.79 -8.36
CA GLU A 94 -12.17 3.82 -8.59
C GLU A 94 -11.67 4.45 -7.27
N GLY A 95 -12.55 4.67 -6.30
CA GLY A 95 -12.15 5.21 -4.99
C GLY A 95 -11.22 4.26 -4.21
N ALA A 96 -11.45 2.96 -4.30
CA ALA A 96 -10.60 1.95 -3.64
C ALA A 96 -9.21 1.86 -4.30
N HIS A 97 -9.19 1.95 -5.63
CA HIS A 97 -7.97 2.03 -6.44
C HIS A 97 -7.12 3.27 -6.09
N GLN A 98 -7.74 4.46 -6.06
CA GLN A 98 -7.07 5.70 -5.69
C GLN A 98 -6.58 5.67 -4.24
N ALA A 99 -7.36 5.11 -3.32
CA ALA A 99 -6.94 4.93 -1.93
C ALA A 99 -5.72 4.01 -1.81
N ALA A 100 -5.70 2.89 -2.54
CA ALA A 100 -4.58 1.96 -2.54
C ALA A 100 -3.30 2.61 -3.10
N LEU A 101 -3.41 3.33 -4.22
CA LEU A 101 -2.28 4.06 -4.79
C LEU A 101 -1.79 5.15 -3.82
N GLY A 102 -2.68 5.93 -3.23
CA GLY A 102 -2.33 6.96 -2.26
C GLY A 102 -1.59 6.39 -1.03
N LEU A 103 -2.01 5.24 -0.52
CA LEU A 103 -1.32 4.55 0.56
C LEU A 103 0.07 4.05 0.15
N ALA A 104 0.21 3.51 -1.06
CA ALA A 104 1.51 3.12 -1.60
C ALA A 104 2.47 4.32 -1.64
N ILE A 105 1.99 5.48 -2.11
CA ILE A 105 2.76 6.72 -2.17
C ILE A 105 3.23 7.13 -0.77
N VAL A 106 2.32 7.16 0.22
CA VAL A 106 2.68 7.52 1.61
C VAL A 106 3.78 6.61 2.16
N VAL A 107 3.73 5.31 1.87
CA VAL A 107 4.74 4.35 2.32
C VAL A 107 6.08 4.60 1.65
N THR A 108 6.11 4.71 0.31
CA THR A 108 7.35 4.96 -0.45
C THR A 108 7.97 6.33 -0.16
N ALA A 109 7.15 7.32 0.21
CA ALA A 109 7.62 8.67 0.51
C ALA A 109 7.90 8.89 2.00
N ALA A 110 7.83 7.86 2.84
CA ALA A 110 7.96 7.98 4.30
C ALA A 110 9.35 8.49 4.74
N ASP A 111 10.41 8.22 3.97
CA ASP A 111 11.76 8.74 4.18
C ASP A 111 12.03 10.07 3.44
N GLY A 112 11.03 10.58 2.71
CA GLY A 112 11.09 11.81 1.92
C GLY A 112 11.71 11.66 0.54
N ILE A 113 12.15 10.45 0.12
CA ILE A 113 12.82 10.22 -1.16
C ILE A 113 12.20 9.02 -1.87
N VAL A 114 11.34 9.28 -2.86
CA VAL A 114 10.85 8.22 -3.76
C VAL A 114 11.92 7.86 -4.79
N ARG A 115 12.46 6.65 -4.68
CA ARG A 115 13.48 6.06 -5.55
C ARG A 115 12.89 5.66 -6.91
N THR A 116 13.76 5.34 -7.88
CA THR A 116 13.33 4.96 -9.23
C THR A 116 12.48 3.68 -9.22
N SER A 117 12.90 2.66 -8.48
CA SER A 117 12.18 1.38 -8.35
C SER A 117 10.79 1.55 -7.72
N GLU A 118 10.68 2.36 -6.68
CA GLU A 118 9.41 2.72 -6.04
C GLU A 118 8.50 3.48 -7.01
N ARG A 119 9.06 4.44 -7.76
CA ARG A 119 8.30 5.17 -8.78
C ARG A 119 7.78 4.26 -9.88
N GLU A 120 8.60 3.34 -10.38
CA GLU A 120 8.19 2.36 -11.38
C GLU A 120 7.02 1.52 -10.87
N LEU A 121 7.13 1.02 -9.63
CA LEU A 121 6.04 0.28 -9.01
C LEU A 121 4.76 1.12 -8.84
N LEU A 122 4.88 2.40 -8.45
CA LEU A 122 3.71 3.30 -8.34
C LEU A 122 3.01 3.46 -9.70
N PHE A 123 3.76 3.50 -10.80
CA PHE A 123 3.18 3.52 -12.14
C PHE A 123 2.58 2.17 -12.54
N ASP A 124 3.20 1.04 -12.20
CA ASP A 124 2.63 -0.30 -12.43
C ASP A 124 1.29 -0.46 -11.69
N LEU A 125 1.21 0.04 -10.44
CA LEU A 125 -0.02 0.07 -9.66
C LEU A 125 -1.06 0.97 -10.30
N ALA A 126 -0.68 2.19 -10.72
CA ALA A 126 -1.59 3.12 -11.38
C ALA A 126 -2.17 2.54 -12.68
N GLU A 127 -1.33 1.94 -13.53
CA GLU A 127 -1.75 1.29 -14.76
C GLU A 127 -2.73 0.15 -14.47
N ALA A 128 -2.40 -0.75 -13.52
CA ALA A 128 -3.28 -1.86 -13.17
C ALA A 128 -4.63 -1.39 -12.60
N PHE A 129 -4.60 -0.31 -11.82
CA PHE A 129 -5.79 0.29 -11.22
C PHE A 129 -6.57 1.21 -12.18
N GLU A 130 -6.13 1.31 -13.43
CA GLU A 130 -6.76 2.14 -14.48
C GLU A 130 -6.78 3.63 -14.10
N ILE A 131 -5.77 4.08 -13.36
CA ILE A 131 -5.54 5.48 -13.01
C ILE A 131 -4.60 6.06 -14.06
N ASP A 132 -5.02 7.16 -14.70
CA ASP A 132 -4.18 7.80 -15.71
C ASP A 132 -2.89 8.36 -15.10
N GLN A 133 -1.84 8.42 -15.93
CA GLN A 133 -0.51 8.77 -15.49
C GLN A 133 -0.41 10.20 -14.92
N ASP A 134 -1.19 11.14 -15.45
CA ASP A 134 -1.23 12.52 -14.97
C ASP A 134 -1.86 12.60 -13.58
N THR A 135 -2.98 11.91 -13.37
CA THR A 135 -3.61 11.76 -12.05
C THR A 135 -2.67 11.10 -11.05
N ALA A 136 -2.00 10.01 -11.42
CA ALA A 136 -1.04 9.34 -10.53
C ALA A 136 0.14 10.25 -10.17
N ALA A 137 0.69 10.99 -11.15
CA ALA A 137 1.77 11.94 -10.91
C ALA A 137 1.34 13.11 -10.01
N ASP A 138 0.11 13.60 -10.17
CA ASP A 138 -0.45 14.65 -9.33
C ASP A 138 -0.71 14.16 -7.90
N MET A 139 -1.15 12.91 -7.72
CA MET A 139 -1.27 12.29 -6.40
C MET A 139 0.10 12.22 -5.70
N VAL A 140 1.16 11.77 -6.39
CA VAL A 140 2.53 11.76 -5.84
C VAL A 140 2.92 13.16 -5.38
N ARG A 141 2.77 14.17 -6.26
CA ARG A 141 3.12 15.57 -5.95
C ARG A 141 2.34 16.13 -4.77
N GLN A 142 1.06 15.80 -4.64
CA GLN A 142 0.22 16.31 -3.54
C GLN A 142 0.63 15.68 -2.21
N ILE A 143 0.86 14.37 -2.18
CA ILE A 143 1.19 13.64 -0.96
C ILE A 143 2.61 13.96 -0.49
N THR A 144 3.59 14.09 -1.39
CA THR A 144 4.99 14.37 -0.99
C THR A 144 5.26 15.85 -0.67
N ARG A 145 4.31 16.75 -0.93
CA ARG A 145 4.41 18.19 -0.58
C ARG A 145 3.64 18.56 0.69
N GLY A 146 2.90 17.61 1.27
CA GLY A 146 2.11 17.78 2.49
C GLY A 146 2.95 17.79 3.75
#